data_AF-A0A8C8YMB9-F1
#
_entry.id   AF-A0A8C8YMB9-F1
#
_cell.length_a   1.000
_cell.length_b   1.000
_cell.length_c   1.000
_cell.angle_alpha   90.00
_cell.angle_beta   90.00
_cell.angle_gamma   90.00
#
_symmetry.space_group_name_H-M   'P 1'
#
loop_
_entity.id
_entity.type
_entity.pdbx_description
1 polymer ?
#
loop_
_entity_poly.entity_id
_entity_poly.type
_entity_poly.pdbx_seq_one_letter_code
_entity_poly.pdbx_strand_id
1 'polypeptide(L)'
;MYNPWVAWLGELLLFILLTQAALKPAMPPVIKNQPFNIFWAAPTMYCKHFFNVNLNLQVFNIISNPLETQHGSTIAIFYPNELGYYPYFSQDKESFNGGIPQNMSLSKHLRKAAKDIAEAVPWWRSVGLVVIDWESWKPQWDRNWGSKIIYKKHSFAFTRNHHPDWSETKVRTVAQQQFENAGRSFMNVTLTLALEMRPKCLWGFYLYPDCYNYDYRINPEMYTGNCPNDEIIRNDQLLWLWEKSTALYPSIYLDKILNSSLNALKFVHYRVREAMRIAEMARHDYVLPVFVFSRPFYLHSIEALSQDLVHTIGESAALGAAGIILWGGYNYSASKENCLSVQQSIQGSLGRYAVNVTSAAELCSESLCNNHGRCVRKTPESSSYLHLPESSGKKYIQNKSFRFIISENIKLNIITDMKNAFVCHCYYGWHGQSCHYQTSDCPGWSPAPGIKDYRRKPLHLGRNNKL
;
A
#
# COMPACT_ATOMS: atom_id res chain seq x y z
N MET A 1 -18.94 80.43 3.54
CA MET A 1 -19.28 79.82 4.84
C MET A 1 -19.57 78.35 4.61
N TYR A 2 -18.69 77.45 5.03
CA TYR A 2 -19.02 76.23 5.80
C TYR A 2 -17.71 75.48 6.07
N ASN A 3 -17.57 75.07 7.32
CA ASN A 3 -16.50 74.30 7.95
C ASN A 3 -17.13 72.94 8.35
N PRO A 4 -16.41 72.01 9.00
CA PRO A 4 -15.50 70.97 8.50
C PRO A 4 -16.09 69.55 8.73
N TRP A 5 -15.22 68.53 8.75
CA TRP A 5 -15.34 67.14 9.26
C TRP A 5 -15.39 66.04 8.18
N VAL A 6 -14.28 65.29 8.06
CA VAL A 6 -14.09 63.93 8.60
C VAL A 6 -13.07 63.18 7.72
N ALA A 7 -11.89 62.96 8.29
CA ALA A 7 -10.93 61.97 7.82
C ALA A 7 -11.39 60.57 8.26
N TRP A 8 -11.67 59.65 7.34
CA TRP A 8 -11.67 58.20 7.55
C TRP A 8 -11.47 57.49 6.20
N LEU A 9 -10.21 57.26 5.81
CA LEU A 9 -9.88 56.23 4.82
C LEU A 9 -9.47 54.99 5.60
N GLY A 10 -10.47 54.16 5.91
CA GLY A 10 -10.29 52.90 6.60
C GLY A 10 -9.58 51.88 5.71
N GLU A 11 -8.50 51.33 6.26
CA GLU A 11 -7.83 50.12 5.80
C GLU A 11 -8.83 48.96 5.71
N LEU A 12 -9.14 48.51 4.51
CA LEU A 12 -9.76 47.20 4.31
C LEU A 12 -8.63 46.16 4.15
N LEU A 13 -7.97 45.84 5.27
CA LEU A 13 -7.14 44.64 5.39
C LEU A 13 -8.05 43.42 5.23
N LEU A 14 -8.10 42.86 4.01
CA LEU A 14 -8.64 41.54 3.74
C LEU A 14 -7.80 40.52 4.53
N PHE A 15 -8.21 40.23 5.77
CA PHE A 15 -7.82 39.01 6.47
C PHE A 15 -8.46 37.83 5.73
N ILE A 16 -7.84 37.39 4.64
CA ILE A 16 -8.03 36.03 4.15
C ILE A 16 -7.38 35.14 5.20
N LEU A 17 -8.17 34.72 6.19
CA LEU A 17 -7.87 33.51 6.94
C LEU A 17 -7.76 32.40 5.90
N LEU A 18 -6.52 32.10 5.49
CA LEU A 18 -6.17 30.86 4.82
C LEU A 18 -6.49 29.73 5.81
N THR A 19 -7.76 29.36 5.90
CA THR A 19 -8.14 28.07 6.48
C THR A 19 -7.40 27.05 5.62
N GLN A 20 -6.41 26.36 6.20
CA GLN A 20 -5.79 25.22 5.55
C GLN A 20 -6.92 24.35 5.02
N ALA A 21 -6.94 24.15 3.70
CA ALA A 21 -7.94 23.29 3.08
C ALA A 21 -7.95 21.98 3.86
N ALA A 22 -9.11 21.61 4.42
CA ALA A 22 -9.21 20.42 5.22
C ALA A 22 -8.74 19.24 4.36
N LEU A 23 -7.72 18.51 4.85
CA LEU A 23 -7.25 17.30 4.19
C LEU A 23 -8.45 16.40 3.95
N LYS A 24 -8.58 15.89 2.72
CA LYS A 24 -9.58 14.88 2.41
C LYS A 24 -9.41 13.71 3.38
N PRO A 25 -10.48 13.18 3.97
CA PRO A 25 -10.35 12.17 5.01
C PRO A 25 -9.68 10.89 4.51
N ALA A 26 -8.89 10.25 5.36
CA ALA A 26 -8.30 8.95 5.10
C ALA A 26 -9.34 7.82 5.23
N MET A 27 -9.16 6.72 4.49
CA MET A 27 -9.95 5.52 4.75
C MET A 27 -9.67 4.98 6.18
N PRO A 28 -10.71 4.64 6.96
CA PRO A 28 -10.52 4.00 8.26
C PRO A 28 -9.73 2.68 8.15
N PRO A 29 -8.97 2.28 9.18
CA PRO A 29 -8.21 1.02 9.16
C PRO A 29 -9.11 -0.19 8.92
N VAL A 30 -8.92 -0.84 7.78
CA VAL A 30 -9.72 -2.00 7.37
C VAL A 30 -9.19 -3.30 8.03
N ILE A 31 -7.91 -3.34 8.39
CA ILE A 31 -7.24 -4.53 8.96
C ILE A 31 -6.73 -4.21 10.37
N LYS A 32 -7.08 -5.05 11.35
CA LYS A 32 -6.69 -5.00 12.78
C LYS A 32 -7.00 -3.69 13.54
N ASN A 33 -7.74 -2.75 12.96
CA ASN A 33 -8.04 -1.45 13.57
C ASN A 33 -6.78 -0.67 14.00
N GLN A 34 -5.68 -0.79 13.23
CA GLN A 34 -4.40 -0.13 13.52
C GLN A 34 -4.05 0.92 12.44
N PRO A 35 -3.44 2.06 12.82
CA PRO A 35 -3.13 3.14 11.88
C PRO A 35 -2.05 2.76 10.86
N PHE A 36 -1.14 1.84 11.23
CA PHE A 36 -0.08 1.34 10.35
C PHE A 36 0.15 -0.15 10.58
N ASN A 37 0.11 -0.94 9.51
CA ASN A 37 0.24 -2.40 9.58
C ASN A 37 1.46 -2.89 8.79
N ILE A 38 2.13 -3.93 9.29
CA ILE A 38 3.24 -4.60 8.59
C ILE A 38 2.80 -6.00 8.22
N PHE A 39 2.89 -6.33 6.94
CA PHE A 39 2.43 -7.58 6.36
C PHE A 39 3.61 -8.43 5.88
N TRP A 40 3.46 -9.75 5.94
CA TRP A 40 4.43 -10.71 5.44
C TRP A 40 3.84 -11.52 4.29
N ALA A 41 4.41 -11.34 3.10
CA ALA A 41 4.03 -12.02 1.87
C ALA A 41 5.24 -12.76 1.27
N ALA A 42 5.73 -13.76 2.00
CA ALA A 42 6.80 -14.66 1.54
C ALA A 42 6.42 -16.11 1.86
N PRO A 43 6.81 -17.10 1.03
CA PRO A 43 6.42 -18.50 1.20
C PRO A 43 7.26 -19.19 2.29
N THR A 44 7.26 -18.68 3.53
CA THR A 44 8.10 -19.21 4.61
C THR A 44 7.52 -20.43 5.32
N MET A 45 6.38 -20.94 4.87
CA MET A 45 5.79 -22.21 5.29
C MET A 45 6.80 -23.38 5.30
N TYR A 46 7.70 -23.39 4.32
CA TYR A 46 8.73 -24.41 4.14
C TYR A 46 9.75 -24.40 5.30
N CYS A 47 10.02 -23.24 5.90
CA CYS A 47 10.96 -23.13 7.01
C CYS A 47 10.54 -23.96 8.22
N LYS A 48 9.25 -23.89 8.58
CA LYS A 48 8.74 -24.69 9.69
C LYS A 48 8.60 -26.15 9.30
N HIS A 49 8.06 -26.43 8.10
CA HIS A 49 7.73 -27.79 7.67
C HIS A 49 8.99 -28.65 7.43
N PHE A 50 9.99 -28.13 6.72
CA PHE A 50 11.17 -28.91 6.31
C PHE A 50 12.37 -28.74 7.25
N PHE A 51 12.51 -27.60 7.92
CA PHE A 51 13.72 -27.28 8.69
C PHE A 51 13.47 -27.05 10.19
N ASN A 52 12.22 -27.16 10.64
CA ASN A 52 11.79 -26.87 12.01
C ASN A 52 12.18 -25.46 12.50
N VAL A 53 12.32 -24.50 11.58
CA VAL A 53 12.62 -23.10 11.89
C VAL A 53 11.31 -22.32 11.99
N ASN A 54 11.00 -21.77 13.17
CA ASN A 54 9.81 -20.96 13.39
C ASN A 54 10.15 -19.46 13.40
N LEU A 55 9.56 -18.70 12.49
CA LEU A 55 9.83 -17.27 12.35
C LEU A 55 9.16 -16.41 13.43
N ASN A 56 8.07 -16.89 14.04
CA ASN A 56 7.33 -16.19 15.10
C ASN A 56 6.92 -14.73 14.75
N LEU A 57 6.49 -14.49 13.51
CA LEU A 57 6.17 -13.15 12.97
C LEU A 57 5.21 -12.32 13.86
N GLN A 58 4.17 -12.96 14.41
CA GLN A 58 3.15 -12.29 15.22
C GLN A 58 3.70 -11.71 16.54
N VAL A 59 4.81 -12.24 17.07
CA VAL A 59 5.50 -11.68 18.24
C VAL A 59 5.95 -10.25 17.99
N PHE A 60 6.21 -9.91 16.72
CA PHE A 60 6.75 -8.63 16.27
C PHE A 60 5.73 -7.75 15.54
N ASN A 61 4.42 -7.97 15.75
CA ASN A 61 3.34 -7.26 15.06
C ASN A 61 3.36 -7.41 13.52
N ILE A 62 4.03 -8.44 13.00
CA ILE A 62 4.05 -8.73 11.56
C ILE A 62 2.90 -9.69 11.24
N ILE A 63 2.00 -9.24 10.36
CA ILE A 63 0.79 -9.96 9.97
C ILE A 63 1.08 -10.86 8.77
N SER A 64 0.94 -12.17 8.95
CA SER A 64 1.06 -13.16 7.88
C SER A 64 -0.29 -13.82 7.56
N ASN A 65 -0.35 -14.50 6.41
CA ASN A 65 -1.34 -15.55 6.19
C ASN A 65 -1.11 -16.70 7.19
N PRO A 66 -2.14 -17.50 7.56
CA PRO A 66 -2.00 -18.60 8.54
C PRO A 66 -0.89 -19.60 8.23
N LEU A 67 -0.60 -19.83 6.95
CA LEU A 67 0.47 -20.72 6.50
C LEU A 67 1.72 -19.96 6.05
N GLU A 68 1.83 -18.65 6.29
CA GLU A 68 2.96 -17.84 5.79
C GLU A 68 3.18 -18.04 4.28
N THR A 69 2.10 -17.88 3.52
CA THR A 69 2.06 -17.95 2.05
C THR A 69 1.85 -16.57 1.46
N GLN A 70 2.12 -16.44 0.16
CA GLN A 70 1.81 -15.23 -0.62
C GLN A 70 0.34 -15.15 -1.06
N HIS A 71 -0.41 -16.23 -0.82
CA HIS A 71 -1.81 -16.36 -1.19
C HIS A 71 -2.60 -16.94 -0.01
N GLY A 72 -3.53 -16.16 0.54
CA GLY A 72 -4.33 -16.53 1.70
C GLY A 72 -5.36 -15.46 2.09
N SER A 73 -5.97 -15.63 3.28
CA SER A 73 -7.10 -14.80 3.70
C SER A 73 -6.75 -13.35 4.07
N THR A 74 -5.50 -13.09 4.47
CA THR A 74 -5.03 -11.73 4.83
C THR A 74 -4.53 -11.00 3.59
N ILE A 75 -3.74 -11.70 2.77
CA ILE A 75 -3.12 -11.18 1.55
C ILE A 75 -3.25 -12.24 0.47
N ALA A 76 -3.85 -11.89 -0.66
CA ALA A 76 -3.88 -12.71 -1.86
C ALA A 76 -3.20 -11.95 -3.01
N ILE A 77 -2.11 -12.51 -3.53
CA ILE A 77 -1.44 -11.97 -4.72
C ILE A 77 -1.81 -12.89 -5.88
N PHE A 78 -2.35 -12.33 -6.96
CA PHE A 78 -2.64 -13.04 -8.20
C PHE A 78 -1.52 -12.77 -9.21
N TYR A 79 -0.71 -13.79 -9.48
CA TYR A 79 0.32 -13.76 -10.52
C TYR A 79 -0.28 -13.90 -11.93
N PRO A 80 0.49 -13.66 -13.01
CA PRO A 80 -0.02 -13.59 -14.38
C PRO A 80 -0.89 -14.76 -14.85
N ASN A 81 -0.66 -15.98 -14.35
CA ASN A 81 -1.39 -17.20 -14.71
C ASN A 81 -2.52 -17.57 -13.73
N GLU A 82 -2.80 -16.73 -12.72
CA GLU A 82 -3.71 -17.05 -11.62
C GLU A 82 -5.03 -16.28 -11.67
N LEU A 83 -5.14 -15.25 -12.52
CA LEU A 83 -6.36 -14.45 -12.65
C LEU A 83 -6.77 -14.28 -14.11
N GLY A 84 -7.79 -15.01 -14.53
CA GLY A 84 -8.32 -14.95 -15.88
C GLY A 84 -7.34 -15.50 -16.92
N TYR A 85 -7.55 -15.08 -18.16
CA TYR A 85 -6.61 -15.31 -19.27
C TYR A 85 -5.85 -14.02 -19.56
N TYR A 86 -4.98 -13.61 -18.65
CA TYR A 86 -4.14 -12.43 -18.85
C TYR A 86 -3.13 -12.72 -19.98
N PRO A 87 -3.05 -11.88 -21.03
CA PRO A 87 -2.12 -12.07 -22.14
C PRO A 87 -0.71 -11.62 -21.76
N TYR A 88 0.29 -12.47 -21.97
CA TYR A 88 1.69 -12.14 -21.72
C TYR A 88 2.65 -13.00 -22.54
N PHE A 89 3.92 -12.62 -22.55
CA PHE A 89 5.01 -13.46 -23.04
C PHE A 89 5.86 -13.99 -21.89
N SER A 90 6.26 -15.26 -21.93
CA SER A 90 7.22 -15.84 -20.98
C SER A 90 8.64 -15.26 -21.17
N GLN A 91 9.57 -15.65 -20.30
CA GLN A 91 10.98 -15.30 -20.45
C GLN A 91 11.56 -15.83 -21.77
N ASP A 92 11.12 -17.01 -22.20
CA ASP A 92 11.47 -17.64 -23.49
C ASP A 92 10.71 -17.04 -24.68
N LYS A 93 9.98 -15.93 -24.47
CA LYS A 93 9.19 -15.20 -25.47
C LYS A 93 8.05 -16.00 -26.07
N GLU A 94 7.61 -17.07 -25.39
CA GLU A 94 6.42 -17.81 -25.77
C GLU A 94 5.16 -16.99 -25.44
N SER A 95 4.19 -17.02 -26.34
CA SER A 95 2.94 -16.27 -26.21
C SER A 95 1.91 -17.05 -25.39
N PHE A 96 1.40 -16.44 -24.33
CA PHE A 96 0.31 -16.97 -23.51
C PHE A 96 -0.94 -16.12 -23.69
N ASN A 97 -2.10 -16.78 -23.82
CA ASN A 97 -3.41 -16.14 -24.00
C ASN A 97 -3.42 -15.08 -25.12
N GLY A 98 -2.71 -15.34 -26.23
CA GLY A 98 -2.62 -14.42 -27.37
C GLY A 98 -1.54 -13.34 -27.25
N GLY A 99 -0.82 -13.25 -26.13
CA GLY A 99 0.40 -12.46 -25.93
C GLY A 99 0.19 -10.96 -25.76
N ILE A 100 -0.74 -10.35 -26.49
CA ILE A 100 -1.08 -8.93 -26.43
C ILE A 100 -2.58 -8.74 -26.09
N PRO A 101 -2.96 -7.66 -25.39
CA PRO A 101 -4.33 -7.47 -24.91
C PRO A 101 -5.38 -7.44 -26.04
N GLN A 102 -5.10 -6.80 -27.18
CA GLN A 102 -6.03 -6.73 -28.30
C GLN A 102 -6.24 -8.05 -29.05
N ASN A 103 -5.44 -9.08 -28.75
CA ASN A 103 -5.56 -10.42 -29.34
C ASN A 103 -6.20 -11.43 -28.37
N MET A 104 -6.72 -10.98 -27.23
CA MET A 104 -7.38 -11.85 -26.25
C MET A 104 -8.85 -11.47 -26.06
N SER A 105 -9.72 -12.48 -26.02
CA SER A 105 -11.15 -12.30 -25.77
C SER A 105 -11.39 -11.88 -24.31
N LEU A 106 -11.79 -10.63 -24.11
CA LEU A 106 -12.11 -10.08 -22.79
C LEU A 106 -13.22 -10.88 -22.08
N SER A 107 -14.26 -11.31 -22.79
CA SER A 107 -15.35 -12.11 -22.18
C SER A 107 -14.87 -13.48 -21.68
N LYS A 108 -13.99 -14.16 -22.43
CA LYS A 108 -13.36 -15.41 -21.97
C LYS A 108 -12.47 -15.17 -20.75
N HIS A 109 -11.68 -14.09 -20.77
CA HIS A 109 -10.86 -13.68 -19.64
C HIS A 109 -11.72 -13.48 -18.38
N LEU A 110 -12.80 -12.70 -18.46
CA LEU A 110 -13.65 -12.37 -17.31
C LEU A 110 -14.36 -13.60 -16.73
N ARG A 111 -14.83 -14.53 -17.57
CA ARG A 111 -15.43 -15.79 -17.08
C ARG A 111 -14.44 -16.64 -16.28
N LYS A 112 -13.18 -16.69 -16.71
CA LYS A 112 -12.12 -17.37 -15.97
C LYS A 112 -11.76 -16.61 -14.70
N ALA A 113 -11.58 -15.29 -14.79
CA ALA A 113 -11.27 -14.43 -13.65
C ALA A 113 -12.34 -14.53 -12.54
N ALA A 114 -13.63 -14.59 -12.90
CA ALA A 114 -14.70 -14.78 -11.93
C ALA A 114 -14.55 -16.10 -11.16
N LYS A 115 -14.19 -17.20 -11.84
CA LYS A 115 -13.94 -18.49 -11.18
C LYS A 115 -12.73 -18.42 -10.26
N ASP A 116 -11.65 -17.81 -10.73
CA ASP A 116 -10.40 -17.68 -9.96
C ASP A 116 -10.60 -16.85 -8.69
N ILE A 117 -11.34 -15.73 -8.78
CA ILE A 117 -11.70 -14.91 -7.62
C ILE A 117 -12.58 -15.70 -6.65
N ALA A 118 -13.53 -16.49 -7.16
CA ALA A 118 -14.42 -17.30 -6.34
C ALA A 118 -13.67 -18.40 -5.56
N GLU A 119 -12.61 -18.95 -6.15
CA GLU A 119 -11.76 -19.95 -5.51
C GLU A 119 -10.80 -19.32 -4.49
N ALA A 120 -10.08 -18.28 -4.90
CA ALA A 120 -9.05 -17.65 -4.09
C ALA A 120 -9.60 -16.87 -2.89
N VAL A 121 -10.71 -16.18 -3.09
CA VAL A 121 -11.39 -15.39 -2.05
C VAL A 121 -12.81 -15.92 -1.95
N PRO A 122 -13.10 -16.99 -1.20
CA PRO A 122 -14.40 -17.66 -1.29
C PRO A 122 -15.56 -16.85 -0.70
N TRP A 123 -15.32 -16.08 0.36
CA TRP A 123 -16.37 -15.34 1.05
C TRP A 123 -16.55 -13.93 0.47
N TRP A 124 -17.80 -13.56 0.15
CA TRP A 124 -18.11 -12.23 -0.39
C TRP A 124 -17.81 -11.07 0.60
N ARG A 125 -17.86 -11.36 1.91
CA ARG A 125 -17.53 -10.40 2.99
C ARG A 125 -16.05 -10.44 3.39
N SER A 126 -15.20 -11.17 2.68
CA SER A 126 -13.77 -11.21 2.97
C SER A 126 -13.20 -9.80 3.04
N VAL A 127 -12.33 -9.60 4.01
CA VAL A 127 -11.57 -8.37 4.22
C VAL A 127 -10.11 -8.76 4.18
N GLY A 128 -9.35 -8.15 3.29
CA GLY A 128 -7.94 -8.49 3.06
C GLY A 128 -7.36 -7.68 1.92
N LEU A 129 -6.04 -7.74 1.79
CA LEU A 129 -5.30 -7.15 0.68
C LEU A 129 -5.37 -8.10 -0.50
N VAL A 130 -5.81 -7.62 -1.66
CA VAL A 130 -5.89 -8.44 -2.86
C VAL A 130 -5.19 -7.72 -4.01
N VAL A 131 -4.04 -8.26 -4.38
CA VAL A 131 -3.07 -7.61 -5.25
C VAL A 131 -3.04 -8.36 -6.58
N ILE A 132 -3.24 -7.64 -7.68
CA ILE A 132 -3.08 -8.19 -9.03
C ILE A 132 -1.66 -7.87 -9.50
N ASP A 133 -0.86 -8.91 -9.67
CA ASP A 133 0.56 -8.81 -10.04
C ASP A 133 0.75 -9.06 -11.54
N TRP A 134 0.37 -8.06 -12.33
CA TRP A 134 0.48 -8.07 -13.78
C TRP A 134 1.58 -7.11 -14.24
N GLU A 135 2.81 -7.62 -14.30
CA GLU A 135 3.97 -6.82 -14.67
C GLU A 135 4.30 -6.85 -16.16
N SER A 136 3.74 -7.81 -16.90
CA SER A 136 4.26 -8.19 -18.22
C SER A 136 4.23 -7.04 -19.23
N TRP A 137 3.16 -6.24 -19.27
CA TRP A 137 3.04 -5.01 -20.06
C TRP A 137 2.43 -3.87 -19.23
N LYS A 138 2.59 -2.64 -19.71
CA LYS A 138 1.96 -1.43 -19.13
C LYS A 138 0.82 -0.96 -20.04
N PRO A 139 -0.31 -0.46 -19.51
CA PRO A 139 -1.45 -0.04 -20.33
C PRO A 139 -1.15 1.17 -21.22
N GLN A 140 -0.11 1.94 -20.89
CA GLN A 140 0.38 3.07 -21.69
C GLN A 140 1.50 2.61 -22.61
N TRP A 141 1.35 2.85 -23.91
CA TRP A 141 2.26 2.39 -24.95
C TRP A 141 3.71 2.76 -24.66
N ASP A 142 3.95 4.01 -24.26
CA ASP A 142 5.31 4.54 -24.07
C ASP A 142 6.04 3.94 -22.88
N ARG A 143 5.34 3.32 -21.93
CA ARG A 143 5.95 2.59 -20.80
C ARG A 143 6.39 1.17 -21.16
N ASN A 144 6.13 0.71 -22.39
CA ASN A 144 6.55 -0.61 -22.88
C ASN A 144 7.90 -0.55 -23.60
N TRP A 145 8.95 -0.18 -22.86
CA TRP A 145 10.34 -0.14 -23.31
C TRP A 145 11.17 -1.35 -22.81
N GLY A 146 12.44 -1.43 -23.22
CA GLY A 146 13.34 -2.52 -22.82
C GLY A 146 12.82 -3.89 -23.30
N SER A 147 12.73 -4.85 -22.37
CA SER A 147 12.18 -6.19 -22.67
C SER A 147 10.72 -6.17 -23.12
N LYS A 148 9.97 -5.09 -22.82
CA LYS A 148 8.55 -4.93 -23.20
C LYS A 148 8.34 -4.43 -24.63
N ILE A 149 9.41 -4.16 -25.38
CA ILE A 149 9.31 -3.82 -26.81
C ILE A 149 8.63 -4.94 -27.61
N ILE A 150 8.68 -6.19 -27.14
CA ILE A 150 7.98 -7.32 -27.75
C ILE A 150 6.48 -7.05 -27.93
N TYR A 151 5.81 -6.41 -26.96
CA TYR A 151 4.39 -6.09 -27.06
C TYR A 151 4.09 -5.10 -28.19
N LYS A 152 4.99 -4.12 -28.41
CA LYS A 152 4.89 -3.18 -29.53
C LYS A 152 5.04 -3.90 -30.87
N LYS A 153 6.05 -4.77 -30.99
CA LYS A 153 6.31 -5.56 -32.22
C LYS A 153 5.12 -6.45 -32.58
N HIS A 154 4.60 -7.20 -31.61
CA HIS A 154 3.44 -8.07 -31.85
C HIS A 154 2.16 -7.28 -32.13
N SER A 155 1.97 -6.12 -31.52
CA SER A 155 0.84 -5.22 -31.83
C SER A 155 0.90 -4.70 -33.27
N PHE A 156 2.08 -4.33 -33.76
CA PHE A 156 2.28 -3.94 -35.16
C PHE A 156 2.02 -5.09 -36.11
N ALA A 157 2.58 -6.27 -35.84
CA ALA A 157 2.38 -7.46 -36.67
C ALA A 157 0.89 -7.86 -36.73
N PHE A 158 0.20 -7.84 -35.58
CA PHE A 158 -1.23 -8.10 -35.49
C PHE A 158 -2.02 -7.13 -36.37
N THR A 159 -1.76 -5.83 -36.26
CA THR A 159 -2.48 -4.80 -37.04
C THR A 159 -2.18 -4.92 -38.53
N ARG A 160 -0.91 -5.14 -38.90
CA ARG A 160 -0.49 -5.36 -40.30
C ARG A 160 -1.16 -6.57 -40.92
N ASN A 161 -1.27 -7.68 -40.18
CA ASN A 161 -1.90 -8.90 -40.69
C ASN A 161 -3.38 -8.70 -41.02
N HIS A 162 -4.09 -7.88 -40.23
CA HIS A 162 -5.50 -7.54 -40.49
C HIS A 162 -5.66 -6.47 -41.57
N HIS A 163 -4.63 -5.66 -41.82
CA HIS A 163 -4.65 -4.57 -42.79
C HIS A 163 -3.36 -4.55 -43.64
N PRO A 164 -3.19 -5.50 -44.57
CA PRO A 164 -1.95 -5.63 -45.36
C PRO A 164 -1.61 -4.38 -46.17
N ASP A 165 -2.64 -3.70 -46.70
CA ASP A 165 -2.50 -2.58 -47.63
C ASP A 165 -2.31 -1.20 -46.97
N TRP A 166 -2.35 -1.13 -45.63
CA TRP A 166 -2.21 0.16 -44.95
C TRP A 166 -0.77 0.68 -44.98
N SER A 167 -0.61 2.01 -44.99
CA SER A 167 0.71 2.62 -44.81
C SER A 167 1.30 2.26 -43.45
N GLU A 168 2.63 2.28 -43.34
CA GLU A 168 3.32 1.97 -42.09
C GLU A 168 2.89 2.91 -40.95
N THR A 169 2.79 4.21 -41.23
CA THR A 169 2.32 5.21 -40.26
C THR A 169 0.94 4.85 -39.73
N LYS A 170 -0.01 4.48 -40.61
CA LYS A 170 -1.36 4.11 -40.21
C LYS A 170 -1.37 2.84 -39.34
N VAL A 171 -0.61 1.81 -39.72
CA VAL A 171 -0.46 0.60 -38.90
C VAL A 171 0.10 0.92 -37.52
N ARG A 172 1.13 1.78 -37.43
CA ARG A 172 1.73 2.15 -36.14
C ARG A 172 0.75 2.88 -35.25
N THR A 173 0.05 3.89 -35.78
CA THR A 173 -0.95 4.66 -35.04
C THR A 173 -2.10 3.78 -34.54
N VAL A 174 -2.66 2.93 -35.40
CA VAL A 174 -3.80 2.08 -35.01
C VAL A 174 -3.38 0.97 -34.04
N ALA A 175 -2.19 0.37 -34.21
CA ALA A 175 -1.68 -0.63 -33.29
C ALA A 175 -1.51 -0.09 -31.86
N GLN A 176 -1.01 1.15 -31.73
CA GLN A 176 -0.92 1.84 -30.45
C GLN A 176 -2.30 2.01 -29.83
N GLN A 177 -3.27 2.57 -30.58
CA GLN A 177 -4.63 2.79 -30.09
C GLN A 177 -5.31 1.48 -29.67
N GLN A 178 -5.18 0.42 -30.47
CA GLN A 178 -5.74 -0.89 -30.15
C GLN A 178 -5.12 -1.48 -28.88
N PHE A 179 -3.80 -1.39 -28.75
CA PHE A 179 -3.09 -1.89 -27.57
C PHE A 179 -3.52 -1.15 -26.29
N GLU A 180 -3.53 0.18 -26.31
CA GLU A 180 -3.89 0.99 -25.13
C GLU A 180 -5.37 0.83 -24.76
N ASN A 181 -6.27 0.81 -25.74
CA ASN A 181 -7.70 0.58 -25.50
C ASN A 181 -7.97 -0.81 -24.93
N ALA A 182 -7.33 -1.84 -25.49
CA ALA A 182 -7.47 -3.20 -24.99
C ALA A 182 -6.84 -3.33 -23.60
N GLY A 183 -5.62 -2.82 -23.39
CA GLY A 183 -4.93 -2.85 -22.10
C GLY A 183 -5.74 -2.16 -20.99
N ARG A 184 -6.28 -0.97 -21.27
CA ARG A 184 -7.21 -0.27 -20.37
C ARG A 184 -8.44 -1.11 -20.06
N SER A 185 -9.07 -1.70 -21.08
CA SER A 185 -10.29 -2.51 -20.91
C SER A 185 -10.02 -3.75 -20.05
N PHE A 186 -8.91 -4.46 -20.30
CA PHE A 186 -8.51 -5.63 -19.50
C PHE A 186 -8.33 -5.27 -18.03
N MET A 187 -7.54 -4.24 -17.72
CA MET A 187 -7.28 -3.88 -16.33
C MET A 187 -8.53 -3.33 -15.63
N ASN A 188 -9.25 -2.41 -16.28
CA ASN A 188 -10.42 -1.73 -15.70
C ASN A 188 -11.59 -2.70 -15.45
N VAL A 189 -11.94 -3.51 -16.45
CA VAL A 189 -13.12 -4.38 -16.37
C VAL A 189 -12.85 -5.55 -15.43
N THR A 190 -11.62 -6.09 -15.38
CA THR A 190 -11.25 -7.13 -14.42
C THR A 190 -11.28 -6.60 -12.99
N LEU A 191 -10.78 -5.38 -12.75
CA LEU A 191 -10.85 -4.76 -11.43
C LEU A 191 -12.30 -4.47 -11.01
N THR A 192 -13.14 -4.02 -11.96
CA THR A 192 -14.57 -3.80 -11.71
C THR A 192 -15.28 -5.10 -11.32
N LEU A 193 -15.06 -6.19 -12.06
CA LEU A 193 -15.58 -7.52 -11.72
C LEU A 193 -15.12 -7.95 -10.31
N ALA A 194 -13.85 -7.76 -9.99
CA ALA A 194 -13.28 -8.13 -8.70
C ALA A 194 -13.94 -7.37 -7.53
N LEU A 195 -14.17 -6.07 -7.70
CA LEU A 195 -14.88 -5.24 -6.72
C LEU A 195 -16.34 -5.66 -6.54
N GLU A 196 -17.06 -5.94 -7.62
CA GLU A 196 -18.45 -6.41 -7.56
C GLU A 196 -18.55 -7.73 -6.80
N MET A 197 -17.62 -8.65 -7.06
CA MET A 197 -17.58 -9.94 -6.39
C MET A 197 -17.15 -9.83 -4.93
N ARG A 198 -16.17 -8.98 -4.60
CA ARG A 198 -15.53 -8.86 -3.28
C ARG A 198 -15.39 -7.39 -2.86
N PRO A 199 -16.50 -6.71 -2.53
CA PRO A 199 -16.52 -5.25 -2.33
C PRO A 199 -15.79 -4.78 -1.06
N LYS A 200 -15.46 -5.69 -0.13
CA LYS A 200 -14.74 -5.38 1.12
C LYS A 200 -13.25 -5.68 1.06
N CYS A 201 -12.79 -6.31 -0.02
CA CYS A 201 -11.37 -6.51 -0.25
C CYS A 201 -10.74 -5.22 -0.77
N LEU A 202 -9.48 -5.02 -0.40
CA LEU A 202 -8.66 -3.92 -0.87
C LEU A 202 -7.95 -4.37 -2.14
N TRP A 203 -8.53 -4.03 -3.29
CA TRP A 203 -8.06 -4.38 -4.62
C TRP A 203 -7.18 -3.29 -5.23
N GLY A 204 -6.12 -3.72 -5.90
CA GLY A 204 -5.25 -2.86 -6.69
C GLY A 204 -4.16 -3.65 -7.40
N PHE A 205 -3.41 -2.98 -8.27
CA PHE A 205 -2.32 -3.59 -9.03
C PHE A 205 -0.98 -3.33 -8.36
N TYR A 206 -0.14 -4.36 -8.28
CA TYR A 206 1.26 -4.21 -7.86
C TYR A 206 2.03 -3.29 -8.82
N LEU A 207 2.96 -2.50 -8.28
CA LEU A 207 3.75 -1.44 -8.95
C LEU A 207 2.99 -0.16 -9.31
N TYR A 208 1.72 -0.02 -8.95
CA TYR A 208 0.96 1.18 -9.31
C TYR A 208 0.64 2.07 -8.10
N PRO A 209 0.97 3.39 -8.18
CA PRO A 209 1.76 4.03 -9.24
C PRO A 209 3.26 3.68 -9.15
N ASP A 210 3.96 3.86 -10.27
CA ASP A 210 5.42 3.85 -10.31
C ASP A 210 5.92 5.29 -10.55
N CYS A 211 6.98 5.65 -9.85
CA CYS A 211 7.65 6.95 -9.92
C CYS A 211 8.74 6.99 -10.98
N TYR A 212 9.27 5.82 -11.40
CA TYR A 212 10.36 5.69 -12.38
C TYR A 212 11.64 6.49 -12.05
N ASN A 213 11.89 6.79 -10.78
CA ASN A 213 13.06 7.51 -10.26
C ASN A 213 14.32 6.61 -10.11
N TYR A 214 14.67 5.88 -11.17
CA TYR A 214 15.75 4.88 -11.18
C TYR A 214 17.13 5.42 -11.63
N ASP A 215 17.22 6.73 -11.89
CA ASP A 215 18.41 7.42 -12.39
C ASP A 215 19.55 7.50 -11.37
N TYR A 216 19.34 7.06 -10.12
CA TYR A 216 20.42 6.83 -9.14
C TYR A 216 21.51 5.89 -9.67
N ARG A 217 21.19 5.02 -10.64
CA ARG A 217 22.17 4.12 -11.30
C ARG A 217 23.07 4.83 -12.30
N ILE A 218 22.64 5.99 -12.79
CA ILE A 218 23.33 6.75 -13.83
C ILE A 218 24.08 7.93 -13.20
N ASN A 219 23.40 8.70 -12.34
CA ASN A 219 23.93 9.94 -11.77
C ASN A 219 23.75 9.98 -10.23
N PRO A 220 24.43 9.10 -9.47
CA PRO A 220 24.20 8.97 -8.03
C PRO A 220 24.49 10.25 -7.22
N GLU A 221 25.44 11.08 -7.67
CA GLU A 221 25.83 12.32 -6.98
C GLU A 221 24.77 13.43 -7.12
N MET A 222 24.15 13.54 -8.29
CA MET A 222 23.10 14.53 -8.57
C MET A 222 21.69 13.99 -8.35
N TYR A 223 21.57 12.77 -7.84
CA TYR A 223 20.28 12.10 -7.65
C TYR A 223 19.41 12.84 -6.63
N THR A 224 18.23 13.26 -7.07
CA THR A 224 17.26 13.97 -6.23
C THR A 224 16.18 13.06 -5.66
N GLY A 225 15.92 11.92 -6.31
CA GLY A 225 14.82 11.02 -5.99
C GLY A 225 13.48 11.38 -6.62
N ASN A 226 13.31 12.59 -7.16
CA ASN A 226 12.05 13.04 -7.74
C ASN A 226 11.55 12.09 -8.84
N CYS A 227 10.24 11.92 -8.92
CA CYS A 227 9.62 11.30 -10.08
C CYS A 227 9.81 12.23 -11.28
N PRO A 228 10.22 11.74 -12.47
CA PRO A 228 10.28 12.56 -13.67
C PRO A 228 8.90 13.18 -13.98
N ASN A 229 8.87 14.43 -14.44
CA ASN A 229 7.62 15.16 -14.70
C ASN A 229 6.68 14.42 -15.67
N ASP A 230 7.23 13.81 -16.72
CA ASP A 230 6.47 13.00 -17.68
C ASP A 230 5.78 11.81 -17.00
N GLU A 231 6.41 11.24 -15.97
CA GLU A 231 5.89 10.07 -15.26
C GLU A 231 4.78 10.45 -14.27
N ILE A 232 4.83 11.66 -13.68
CA ILE A 232 3.71 12.26 -12.93
C ILE A 232 2.50 12.44 -13.85
N ILE A 233 2.69 13.05 -15.04
CA ILE A 233 1.61 13.25 -16.02
C ILE A 233 1.04 11.92 -16.50
N ARG A 234 1.91 10.93 -16.75
CA ARG A 234 1.47 9.57 -17.12
C ARG A 234 0.68 8.90 -16.02
N ASN A 235 1.02 9.12 -14.75
CA ASN A 235 0.20 8.62 -13.66
C ASN A 235 -1.15 9.34 -13.59
N ASP A 236 -1.24 10.64 -13.89
CA ASP A 236 -2.52 11.37 -13.96
C ASP A 236 -3.45 10.81 -15.04
N GLN A 237 -2.90 10.42 -16.20
CA GLN A 237 -3.65 9.78 -17.30
C GLN A 237 -4.29 8.43 -16.93
N LEU A 238 -3.84 7.81 -15.84
CA LEU A 238 -4.38 6.55 -15.31
C LEU A 238 -5.51 6.76 -14.30
N LEU A 239 -6.15 7.93 -14.26
CA LEU A 239 -7.29 8.20 -13.36
C LEU A 239 -8.35 7.09 -13.38
N TRP A 240 -8.64 6.54 -14.56
CA TRP A 240 -9.57 5.42 -14.75
C TRP A 240 -9.21 4.15 -13.96
N LEU A 241 -7.94 3.94 -13.64
CA LEU A 241 -7.43 2.84 -12.83
C LEU A 241 -7.54 3.17 -11.34
N TRP A 242 -7.24 4.41 -10.98
CA TRP A 242 -7.25 4.89 -9.59
C TRP A 242 -8.67 4.91 -9.02
N GLU A 243 -9.64 5.41 -9.79
CA GLU A 243 -11.06 5.45 -9.42
C GLU A 243 -11.66 4.06 -9.12
N LYS A 244 -11.11 3.03 -9.77
CA LYS A 244 -11.53 1.64 -9.60
C LYS A 244 -10.70 0.89 -8.56
N SER A 245 -9.58 1.44 -8.13
CA SER A 245 -8.77 0.83 -7.07
C SER A 245 -9.42 1.11 -5.71
N THR A 246 -9.27 0.17 -4.78
CA THR A 246 -9.65 0.38 -3.36
C THR A 246 -8.42 0.43 -2.45
N ALA A 247 -7.24 0.14 -2.98
CA ALA A 247 -5.94 0.40 -2.37
C ALA A 247 -4.87 0.59 -3.46
N LEU A 248 -3.75 1.23 -3.10
CA LEU A 248 -2.57 1.37 -3.98
C LEU A 248 -1.41 0.51 -3.46
N TYR A 249 -0.64 -0.05 -4.39
CA TYR A 249 0.43 -1.01 -4.11
C TYR A 249 1.75 -0.63 -4.82
N PRO A 250 2.34 0.53 -4.50
CA PRO A 250 3.64 0.93 -5.04
C PRO A 250 4.74 0.01 -4.50
N SER A 251 5.81 -0.21 -5.27
CA SER A 251 7.00 -0.94 -4.80
C SER A 251 8.15 0.01 -4.50
N ILE A 252 8.89 -0.24 -3.42
CA ILE A 252 10.08 0.53 -3.01
C ILE A 252 11.29 -0.38 -2.80
N TYR A 253 11.37 -1.50 -3.53
CA TYR A 253 12.46 -2.46 -3.37
C TYR A 253 13.82 -1.80 -3.57
N LEU A 254 14.70 -1.94 -2.57
CA LEU A 254 16.02 -1.35 -2.59
C LEU A 254 17.03 -2.27 -3.30
N ASP A 255 17.70 -1.71 -4.28
CA ASP A 255 18.92 -2.29 -4.85
C ASP A 255 20.07 -2.18 -3.85
N LYS A 256 20.99 -3.14 -3.86
CA LYS A 256 22.15 -3.15 -2.97
C LYS A 256 23.06 -1.93 -3.17
N ILE A 257 23.08 -1.32 -4.37
CA ILE A 257 23.82 -0.06 -4.60
C ILE A 257 23.33 1.11 -3.72
N LEU A 258 22.09 1.04 -3.21
CA LEU A 258 21.52 2.07 -2.34
C LEU A 258 21.78 1.83 -0.84
N ASN A 259 22.42 0.72 -0.47
CA ASN A 259 22.55 0.27 0.92
C ASN A 259 23.00 1.39 1.88
N SER A 260 22.15 1.67 2.86
CA SER A 260 22.39 2.62 3.96
C SER A 260 22.80 4.02 3.47
N SER A 261 22.28 4.45 2.33
CA SER A 261 22.60 5.75 1.72
C SER A 261 21.42 6.72 1.80
N LEU A 262 21.71 8.03 1.75
CA LEU A 262 20.67 9.04 1.59
C LEU A 262 19.91 8.89 0.26
N ASN A 263 20.51 8.24 -0.74
CA ASN A 263 19.83 7.95 -1.99
C ASN A 263 18.75 6.86 -1.82
N ALA A 264 18.89 5.92 -0.86
CA ALA A 264 17.80 5.02 -0.48
C ALA A 264 16.61 5.81 0.06
N LEU A 265 16.86 6.76 0.97
CA LEU A 265 15.80 7.64 1.50
C LEU A 265 15.11 8.42 0.38
N LYS A 266 15.88 9.10 -0.48
CA LYS A 266 15.32 9.85 -1.62
C LYS A 266 14.50 8.95 -2.53
N PHE A 267 15.00 7.76 -2.87
CA PHE A 267 14.31 6.80 -3.72
C PHE A 267 12.96 6.39 -3.14
N VAL A 268 12.91 6.04 -1.85
CA VAL A 268 11.67 5.64 -1.17
C VAL A 268 10.72 6.83 -1.00
N HIS A 269 11.24 7.96 -0.50
CA HIS A 269 10.46 9.16 -0.15
C HIS A 269 9.56 9.59 -1.29
N TYR A 270 10.11 9.78 -2.49
CA TYR A 270 9.34 10.26 -3.63
C TYR A 270 8.39 9.21 -4.22
N ARG A 271 8.70 7.92 -4.09
CA ARG A 271 7.79 6.83 -4.49
C ARG A 271 6.56 6.77 -3.59
N VAL A 272 6.76 6.90 -2.28
CA VAL A 272 5.65 6.96 -1.31
C VAL A 272 4.85 8.24 -1.53
N ARG A 273 5.49 9.39 -1.74
CA ARG A 273 4.79 10.66 -2.02
C ARG A 273 3.93 10.60 -3.27
N GLU A 274 4.43 10.02 -4.36
CA GLU A 274 3.64 9.86 -5.58
C GLU A 274 2.44 8.94 -5.33
N ALA A 275 2.61 7.85 -4.59
CA ALA A 275 1.48 7.01 -4.20
C ALA A 275 0.46 7.75 -3.32
N MET A 276 0.89 8.58 -2.38
CA MET A 276 -0.01 9.40 -1.56
C MET A 276 -0.73 10.47 -2.40
N ARG A 277 -0.05 11.09 -3.38
CA ARG A 277 -0.66 12.04 -4.32
C ARG A 277 -1.74 11.37 -5.18
N ILE A 278 -1.45 10.19 -5.72
CA ILE A 278 -2.42 9.40 -6.48
C ILE A 278 -3.59 8.95 -5.58
N ALA A 279 -3.32 8.55 -4.34
CA ALA A 279 -4.37 8.14 -3.39
C ALA A 279 -5.35 9.28 -3.07
N GLU A 280 -4.84 10.52 -2.98
CA GLU A 280 -5.63 11.72 -2.76
C GLU A 280 -6.57 11.99 -3.96
N MET A 281 -6.03 11.94 -5.18
CA MET A 281 -6.78 12.28 -6.40
C MET A 281 -7.71 11.16 -6.90
N ALA A 282 -7.50 9.91 -6.47
CA ALA A 282 -8.20 8.74 -6.99
C ALA A 282 -9.74 8.78 -6.83
N ARG A 283 -10.25 9.51 -5.84
CA ARG A 283 -11.68 9.59 -5.51
C ARG A 283 -12.05 11.01 -5.11
N HIS A 284 -13.32 11.28 -4.78
CA HIS A 284 -13.73 12.57 -4.20
C HIS A 284 -14.02 12.51 -2.69
N ASP A 285 -14.34 11.33 -2.16
CA ASP A 285 -14.87 11.13 -0.80
C ASP A 285 -13.79 10.87 0.25
N TYR A 286 -12.82 10.00 -0.03
CA TYR A 286 -11.71 9.69 0.86
C TYR A 286 -10.42 9.36 0.11
N VAL A 287 -9.29 9.43 0.82
CA VAL A 287 -7.96 9.05 0.34
C VAL A 287 -7.82 7.54 0.37
N LEU A 288 -7.42 6.93 -0.75
CA LEU A 288 -7.19 5.48 -0.80
C LEU A 288 -6.10 5.06 0.21
N PRO A 289 -6.24 3.90 0.87
CA PRO A 289 -5.16 3.35 1.68
C PRO A 289 -4.00 2.89 0.77
N VAL A 290 -2.79 3.28 1.12
CA VAL A 290 -1.56 2.89 0.43
C VAL A 290 -0.86 1.79 1.22
N PHE A 291 -0.62 0.64 0.58
CA PHE A 291 0.16 -0.46 1.14
C PHE A 291 1.43 -0.65 0.32
N VAL A 292 2.55 -0.22 0.88
CA VAL A 292 3.81 -0.13 0.15
C VAL A 292 4.47 -1.51 0.10
N PHE A 293 4.80 -2.01 -1.09
CA PHE A 293 5.60 -3.22 -1.24
C PHE A 293 7.07 -2.93 -0.95
N SER A 294 7.64 -3.66 0.00
CA SER A 294 9.06 -3.63 0.35
C SER A 294 9.60 -5.05 0.51
N ARG A 295 10.90 -5.18 0.76
CA ARG A 295 11.55 -6.45 1.07
C ARG A 295 12.31 -6.32 2.38
N PRO A 296 12.44 -7.41 3.16
CA PRO A 296 13.29 -7.43 4.34
C PRO A 296 14.80 -7.46 4.01
N PHE A 297 15.15 -7.63 2.72
CA PHE A 297 16.51 -7.75 2.20
C PHE A 297 16.66 -6.95 0.91
N TYR A 298 17.88 -6.54 0.56
CA TYR A 298 18.16 -5.91 -0.74
C TYR A 298 17.83 -6.85 -1.91
N LEU A 299 17.52 -6.27 -3.07
CA LEU A 299 17.23 -7.01 -4.30
C LEU A 299 18.36 -7.99 -4.63
N HIS A 300 17.97 -9.19 -5.07
CA HIS A 300 18.88 -10.28 -5.44
C HIS A 300 19.87 -10.70 -4.35
N SER A 301 19.53 -10.46 -3.08
CA SER A 301 20.38 -10.75 -1.91
C SER A 301 19.56 -11.29 -0.72
N ILE A 302 20.27 -11.86 0.25
CA ILE A 302 19.78 -12.18 1.61
C ILE A 302 20.41 -11.26 2.67
N GLU A 303 21.05 -10.17 2.23
CA GLU A 303 21.55 -9.13 3.10
C GLU A 303 20.40 -8.27 3.62
N ALA A 304 20.19 -8.32 4.93
CA ALA A 304 19.04 -7.70 5.58
C ALA A 304 19.15 -6.18 5.57
N LEU A 305 18.00 -5.51 5.45
CA LEU A 305 17.95 -4.07 5.66
C LEU A 305 18.29 -3.76 7.13
N SER A 306 19.17 -2.78 7.33
CA SER A 306 19.58 -2.30 8.65
C SER A 306 19.03 -0.89 8.89
N GLN A 307 19.83 0.16 8.67
CA GLN A 307 19.40 1.56 8.73
C GLN A 307 18.28 1.85 7.72
N ASP A 308 18.30 1.16 6.58
CA ASP A 308 17.28 1.30 5.54
C ASP A 308 15.89 0.79 5.96
N LEU A 309 15.74 0.12 7.11
CA LEU A 309 14.41 -0.09 7.71
C LEU A 309 13.73 1.24 8.04
N VAL A 310 14.51 2.26 8.44
CA VAL A 310 14.01 3.63 8.65
C VAL A 310 13.63 4.27 7.34
N HIS A 311 14.50 4.20 6.34
CA HIS A 311 14.25 4.78 5.01
C HIS A 311 13.11 4.10 4.25
N THR A 312 12.71 2.87 4.62
CA THR A 312 11.61 2.12 4.00
C THR A 312 10.34 2.14 4.83
N ILE A 313 10.32 1.38 5.93
CA ILE A 313 9.15 1.22 6.80
C ILE A 313 8.85 2.52 7.55
N GLY A 314 9.87 3.15 8.12
CA GLY A 314 9.72 4.40 8.85
C GLY A 314 9.20 5.53 7.98
N GLU A 315 9.80 5.68 6.80
CA GLU A 315 9.41 6.69 5.82
C GLU A 315 7.95 6.52 5.38
N SER A 316 7.56 5.28 5.08
CA SER A 316 6.17 4.95 4.70
C SER A 316 5.17 5.30 5.81
N ALA A 317 5.48 4.94 7.07
CA ALA A 317 4.61 5.24 8.20
C ALA A 317 4.48 6.75 8.44
N ALA A 318 5.59 7.48 8.38
CA ALA A 318 5.62 8.91 8.66
C ALA A 318 4.91 9.75 7.58
N LEU A 319 4.92 9.30 6.32
CA LEU A 319 4.17 9.90 5.21
C LEU A 319 2.70 9.49 5.17
N GLY A 320 2.24 8.64 6.10
CA GLY A 320 0.83 8.28 6.22
C GLY A 320 0.38 7.11 5.36
N ALA A 321 1.28 6.21 4.94
CA ALA A 321 0.84 4.93 4.36
C ALA A 321 -0.01 4.14 5.36
N ALA A 322 -0.94 3.31 4.88
CA ALA A 322 -1.75 2.42 5.74
C ALA A 322 -0.97 1.18 6.21
N GLY A 323 0.09 0.83 5.49
CA GLY A 323 0.97 -0.26 5.87
C GLY A 323 2.06 -0.55 4.85
N ILE A 324 2.83 -1.59 5.14
CA ILE A 324 3.87 -2.12 4.26
C ILE A 324 3.70 -3.63 4.09
N ILE A 325 3.99 -4.14 2.90
CA ILE A 325 3.99 -5.57 2.56
C ILE A 325 5.44 -5.99 2.33
N LEU A 326 5.96 -6.81 3.24
CA LEU A 326 7.28 -7.42 3.13
C LEU A 326 7.16 -8.67 2.25
N TRP A 327 7.47 -8.49 0.97
CA TRP A 327 7.42 -9.56 -0.02
C TRP A 327 8.73 -10.34 -0.07
N GLY A 328 8.63 -11.65 -0.33
CA GLY A 328 9.78 -12.54 -0.47
C GLY A 328 9.54 -13.69 -1.42
N GLY A 329 10.55 -14.07 -2.19
CA GLY A 329 10.49 -15.24 -3.07
C GLY A 329 10.88 -16.53 -2.34
N TYR A 330 10.87 -17.64 -3.08
CA TYR A 330 11.29 -18.96 -2.60
C TYR A 330 12.71 -19.00 -2.03
N ASN A 331 13.58 -18.06 -2.42
CA ASN A 331 14.94 -17.97 -1.90
C ASN A 331 15.00 -17.74 -0.38
N TYR A 332 13.92 -17.25 0.26
CA TYR A 332 13.87 -17.08 1.71
C TYR A 332 13.71 -18.40 2.47
N SER A 333 13.27 -19.45 1.78
CA SER A 333 13.00 -20.75 2.38
C SER A 333 13.61 -21.91 1.61
N ALA A 334 14.60 -21.63 0.75
CA ALA A 334 15.23 -22.63 -0.11
C ALA A 334 16.13 -23.62 0.66
N SER A 335 16.71 -23.18 1.78
CA SER A 335 17.54 -24.01 2.65
C SER A 335 17.31 -23.69 4.13
N LYS A 336 17.83 -24.56 5.01
CA LYS A 336 17.83 -24.32 6.45
C LYS A 336 18.58 -23.04 6.80
N GLU A 337 19.71 -22.77 6.15
CA GLU A 337 20.54 -21.59 6.34
C GLU A 337 19.77 -20.32 5.97
N ASN A 338 19.08 -20.31 4.81
CA ASN A 338 18.24 -19.18 4.42
C ASN A 338 17.13 -18.92 5.45
N CYS A 339 16.44 -19.97 5.90
CA CYS A 339 15.43 -19.85 6.94
C CYS A 339 15.98 -19.30 8.25
N LEU A 340 17.18 -19.72 8.66
CA LEU A 340 17.84 -19.20 9.86
C LEU A 340 18.24 -17.73 9.69
N SER A 341 18.73 -17.32 8.51
CA SER A 341 19.02 -15.91 8.22
C SER A 341 17.75 -15.04 8.27
N VAL A 342 16.64 -15.55 7.73
CA VAL A 342 15.33 -14.88 7.80
C VAL A 342 14.83 -14.76 9.24
N GLN A 343 14.91 -15.85 10.00
CA GLN A 343 14.57 -15.87 11.42
C GLN A 343 15.42 -14.87 12.21
N GLN A 344 16.73 -14.81 11.95
CA GLN A 344 17.65 -13.90 12.61
C GLN A 344 17.32 -12.44 12.32
N SER A 345 16.99 -12.10 11.07
CA SER A 345 16.54 -10.75 10.69
C SER A 345 15.27 -10.35 11.44
N ILE A 346 14.27 -11.23 11.47
CA ILE A 346 12.99 -11.00 12.16
C ILE A 346 13.19 -10.85 13.67
N GLN A 347 13.96 -11.73 14.30
CA GLN A 347 14.23 -11.64 15.75
C GLN A 347 15.20 -10.50 16.13
N GLY A 348 15.93 -9.99 15.13
CA GLY A 348 16.89 -8.91 15.23
C GLY A 348 16.30 -7.54 14.90
N SER A 349 16.89 -6.86 13.92
CA SER A 349 16.57 -5.47 13.57
C SER A 349 15.13 -5.31 13.08
N LEU A 350 14.69 -6.18 12.16
CA LEU A 350 13.39 -6.05 11.50
C LEU A 350 12.23 -6.11 12.49
N GLY A 351 12.16 -7.16 13.32
CA GLY A 351 11.04 -7.32 14.24
C GLY A 351 11.03 -6.29 15.37
N ARG A 352 12.21 -5.90 15.88
CA ARG A 352 12.30 -4.81 16.87
C ARG A 352 11.82 -3.49 16.29
N TYR A 353 12.22 -3.18 15.06
CA TYR A 353 11.79 -1.99 14.35
C TYR A 353 10.29 -2.01 14.03
N ALA A 354 9.78 -3.16 13.59
CA ALA A 354 8.36 -3.38 13.30
C ALA A 354 7.48 -3.07 14.52
N VAL A 355 7.83 -3.59 15.70
CA VAL A 355 7.08 -3.27 16.93
C VAL A 355 7.23 -1.80 17.31
N ASN A 356 8.42 -1.21 17.14
CA ASN A 356 8.66 0.20 17.47
C ASN A 356 7.74 1.12 16.66
N VAL A 357 7.78 1.03 15.34
CA VAL A 357 7.02 1.91 14.45
C VAL A 357 5.50 1.69 14.56
N THR A 358 5.04 0.44 14.70
CA THR A 358 3.61 0.15 14.87
C THR A 358 3.08 0.66 16.21
N SER A 359 3.84 0.50 17.30
CA SER A 359 3.46 1.01 18.62
C SER A 359 3.50 2.55 18.67
N ALA A 360 4.47 3.19 18.01
CA ALA A 360 4.55 4.64 17.92
C ALA A 360 3.38 5.23 17.11
N ALA A 361 3.00 4.58 15.99
CA ALA A 361 1.85 4.99 15.20
C ALA A 361 0.53 4.86 15.99
N GLU A 362 0.37 3.77 16.74
CA GLU A 362 -0.78 3.56 17.63
C GLU A 362 -0.84 4.62 18.73
N LEU A 363 0.27 4.87 19.45
CA LEU A 363 0.35 5.90 20.48
C LEU A 363 0.03 7.30 19.93
N CYS A 364 0.51 7.61 18.72
CA CYS A 364 0.25 8.90 18.10
C CYS A 364 -1.24 9.04 17.72
N SER A 365 -1.82 8.01 17.11
CA SER A 365 -3.26 7.95 16.79
C SER A 365 -4.12 8.14 18.05
N GLU A 366 -3.79 7.44 19.14
CA GLU A 366 -4.50 7.54 20.41
C GLU A 366 -4.38 8.94 21.01
N SER A 367 -3.15 9.46 21.11
CA SER A 367 -2.85 10.65 21.91
C SER A 367 -3.13 11.97 21.19
N LEU A 368 -2.97 12.01 19.86
CA LEU A 368 -3.16 13.23 19.06
C LEU A 368 -4.49 13.21 18.29
N CYS A 369 -4.93 12.03 17.84
CA CYS A 369 -6.01 11.89 16.86
C CYS A 369 -7.24 11.16 17.40
N ASN A 370 -7.37 11.00 18.73
CA ASN A 370 -8.50 10.36 19.40
C ASN A 370 -8.85 8.95 18.87
N ASN A 371 -7.88 8.21 18.31
CA ASN A 371 -8.10 6.95 17.59
C ASN A 371 -8.98 7.06 16.33
N HIS A 372 -9.25 8.27 15.87
CA HIS A 372 -10.09 8.57 14.71
C HIS A 372 -9.30 9.20 13.56
N GLY A 373 -7.98 9.06 13.59
CA GLY A 373 -7.09 9.46 12.51
C GLY A 373 -5.72 8.81 12.65
N ARG A 374 -4.89 8.97 11.63
CA ARG A 374 -3.46 8.61 11.67
C ARG A 374 -2.60 9.86 11.73
N CYS A 375 -1.43 9.73 12.31
CA CYS A 375 -0.44 10.81 12.29
C CYS A 375 0.32 10.82 10.96
N VAL A 376 0.47 12.01 10.38
CA VAL A 376 1.28 12.25 9.18
C VAL A 376 2.22 13.43 9.43
N ARG A 377 3.41 13.42 8.84
CA ARG A 377 4.38 14.52 8.99
C ARG A 377 3.73 15.85 8.61
N LYS A 378 3.99 16.90 9.41
CA LYS A 378 3.59 18.27 9.08
C LYS A 378 4.27 18.77 7.81
N THR A 379 5.57 18.52 7.72
CA THR A 379 6.39 18.86 6.56
C THR A 379 6.90 17.56 5.97
N PRO A 380 6.41 17.14 4.78
CA PRO A 380 6.81 15.87 4.18
C PRO A 380 8.33 15.68 4.11
N GLU A 381 9.05 16.75 3.82
CA GLU A 381 10.52 16.80 3.66
C GLU A 381 11.30 16.74 4.98
N SER A 382 10.63 16.82 6.15
CA SER A 382 11.33 16.72 7.43
C SER A 382 11.85 15.30 7.72
N SER A 383 12.88 15.20 8.55
CA SER A 383 13.46 13.94 9.02
C SER A 383 12.75 13.35 10.26
N SER A 384 11.48 13.70 10.47
CA SER A 384 10.72 13.27 11.65
C SER A 384 10.12 11.87 11.45
N TYR A 385 10.28 10.95 12.39
CA TYR A 385 9.71 9.61 12.28
C TYR A 385 8.86 9.25 13.49
N LEU A 386 7.90 8.35 13.29
CA LEU A 386 7.10 7.77 14.37
C LEU A 386 7.89 6.65 15.03
N HIS A 387 8.75 7.00 15.99
CA HIS A 387 9.53 6.04 16.78
C HIS A 387 9.28 6.19 18.27
N LEU A 388 9.39 5.06 18.98
CA LEU A 388 9.56 5.06 20.42
C LEU A 388 11.05 5.22 20.77
N PRO A 389 11.41 6.02 21.79
CA PRO A 389 12.81 6.20 22.21
C PRO A 389 13.46 4.89 22.60
N GLU A 390 14.77 4.77 22.36
CA GLU A 390 15.54 3.59 22.75
C GLU A 390 15.54 3.33 24.27
N SER A 391 15.42 4.40 25.06
CA SER A 391 15.31 4.38 26.53
C SER A 391 14.00 3.78 27.05
N SER A 392 13.03 3.53 26.17
CA SER A 392 11.78 2.84 26.53
C SER A 392 12.07 1.42 27.03
N GLY A 393 11.41 1.02 28.11
CA GLY A 393 11.47 -0.35 28.60
C GLY A 393 11.00 -1.34 27.54
N LYS A 394 11.54 -2.56 27.54
CA LYS A 394 11.19 -3.60 26.57
C LYS A 394 10.77 -4.85 27.33
N LYS A 395 9.58 -5.37 27.02
CA LYS A 395 9.10 -6.63 27.58
C LYS A 395 9.00 -7.67 26.48
N TYR A 396 9.82 -8.69 26.61
CA TYR A 396 9.80 -9.85 25.73
C TYR A 396 9.24 -11.05 26.49
N ILE A 397 8.17 -11.62 25.95
CA ILE A 397 7.64 -12.91 26.39
C ILE A 397 7.89 -13.87 25.22
N GLN A 398 8.80 -14.81 25.43
CA GLN A 398 9.25 -15.75 24.40
C GLN A 398 8.05 -16.41 23.71
N ASN A 399 8.07 -16.39 22.37
CA ASN A 399 7.02 -16.96 21.50
C ASN A 399 5.59 -16.43 21.75
N LYS A 400 5.42 -15.33 22.50
CA LYS A 400 4.11 -14.75 22.79
C LYS A 400 4.00 -13.29 22.38
N SER A 401 4.92 -12.44 22.81
CA SER A 401 4.83 -11.01 22.52
C SER A 401 6.14 -10.26 22.77
N PHE A 402 6.49 -9.34 21.88
CA PHE A 402 7.45 -8.28 22.13
C PHE A 402 6.72 -6.94 22.18
N ARG A 403 6.90 -6.16 23.25
CA ARG A 403 6.24 -4.86 23.43
C ARG A 403 7.17 -3.85 24.08
N PHE A 404 6.99 -2.58 23.74
CA PHE A 404 7.60 -1.47 24.46
C PHE A 404 6.75 -1.12 25.69
N ILE A 405 7.43 -0.78 26.78
CA ILE A 405 6.85 -0.25 28.01
C ILE A 405 7.36 1.18 28.14
N ILE A 406 6.43 2.12 28.17
CA ILE A 406 6.73 3.55 28.27
C ILE A 406 6.30 3.98 29.67
N SER A 407 7.20 4.60 30.43
CA SER A 407 6.84 5.22 31.71
C SER A 407 6.09 6.53 31.46
N GLU A 408 5.24 6.94 32.41
CA GLU A 408 4.37 8.10 32.22
C GLU A 408 5.15 9.39 31.91
N ASN A 409 6.26 9.62 32.60
CA ASN A 409 7.12 10.79 32.37
C ASN A 409 7.73 10.81 30.96
N ILE A 410 8.16 9.65 30.45
CA ILE A 410 8.70 9.55 29.08
C ILE A 410 7.58 9.71 28.06
N LYS A 411 6.38 9.17 28.33
CA LYS A 411 5.21 9.24 27.45
C LYS A 411 4.83 10.68 27.11
N LEU A 412 4.82 11.57 28.09
CA LEU A 412 4.50 12.99 27.89
C LEU A 412 5.49 13.70 26.97
N ASN A 413 6.79 13.42 27.11
CA ASN A 413 7.82 13.97 26.23
C ASN A 413 7.65 13.47 24.79
N ILE A 414 7.42 12.15 24.61
CA ILE A 414 7.15 11.55 23.28
C ILE A 414 5.94 12.22 22.62
N ILE A 415 4.83 12.38 23.36
CA ILE A 415 3.62 13.00 22.83
C ILE A 415 3.87 14.46 22.42
N THR A 416 4.70 15.18 23.19
CA THR A 416 5.09 16.55 22.87
C THR A 416 5.90 16.61 21.57
N ASP A 417 6.89 15.73 21.40
CA ASP A 417 7.68 15.61 20.17
C ASP A 417 6.80 15.24 18.97
N MET A 418 5.89 14.28 19.14
CA MET A 418 4.90 13.91 18.13
C MET A 418 4.03 15.10 17.73
N LYS A 419 3.53 15.88 18.70
CA LYS A 419 2.70 17.07 18.44
C LYS A 419 3.47 18.16 17.70
N ASN A 420 4.77 18.25 17.88
CA ASN A 420 5.62 19.20 17.17
C ASN A 420 5.85 18.80 15.70
N ALA A 421 6.04 17.50 15.43
CA ALA A 421 6.40 17.01 14.10
C ALA A 421 5.23 16.49 13.24
N PHE A 422 4.12 16.09 13.83
CA PHE A 422 3.00 15.42 13.16
C PHE A 422 1.67 16.16 13.31
N VAL A 423 0.77 15.92 12.36
CA VAL A 423 -0.63 16.33 12.37
C VAL A 423 -1.53 15.13 12.12
N CYS A 424 -2.80 15.25 12.51
CA CYS A 424 -3.77 14.20 12.26
C CYS A 424 -4.33 14.28 10.84
N HIS A 425 -4.30 13.14 10.15
CA HIS A 425 -5.09 12.87 8.95
C HIS A 425 -6.30 12.04 9.38
N CYS A 426 -7.44 12.71 9.57
CA CYS A 426 -8.64 12.07 10.13
C CYS A 426 -9.23 11.03 9.21
N TYR A 427 -9.79 9.97 9.80
CA TYR A 427 -10.52 8.95 9.07
C TYR A 427 -11.89 9.45 8.61
N TYR A 428 -12.40 8.85 7.54
CA TYR A 428 -13.72 9.16 6.99
C TYR A 428 -14.81 9.13 8.07
N GLY A 429 -15.57 10.22 8.16
CA GLY A 429 -16.56 10.46 9.22
C GLY A 429 -16.06 11.27 10.41
N TRP A 430 -14.77 11.65 10.45
CA TRP A 430 -14.17 12.45 11.53
C TRP A 430 -13.45 13.68 11.00
N HIS A 431 -13.45 14.76 11.77
CA HIS A 431 -12.82 16.02 11.40
C HIS A 431 -12.31 16.83 12.60
N GLY A 432 -11.64 17.94 12.29
CA GLY A 432 -10.96 18.80 13.26
C GLY A 432 -9.49 18.41 13.46
N GLN A 433 -8.72 19.28 14.11
CA GLN A 433 -7.27 19.14 14.25
C GLN A 433 -6.83 17.84 14.96
N SER A 434 -7.68 17.31 15.85
CA SER A 434 -7.46 16.08 16.61
C SER A 434 -8.44 14.95 16.27
N CYS A 435 -9.23 15.09 15.19
CA CYS A 435 -10.26 14.12 14.79
C CYS A 435 -11.30 13.82 15.88
N HIS A 436 -11.63 14.83 16.69
CA HIS A 436 -12.56 14.69 17.80
C HIS A 436 -14.03 14.75 17.35
N TYR A 437 -14.33 15.49 16.28
CA TYR A 437 -15.69 15.75 15.86
C TYR A 437 -16.12 14.75 14.80
N GLN A 438 -17.30 14.16 14.99
CA GLN A 438 -17.92 13.28 14.01
C GLN A 438 -18.74 14.12 13.04
N THR A 439 -18.56 13.90 11.74
CA THR A 439 -19.40 14.54 10.73
C THR A 439 -20.83 14.03 10.92
N SER A 440 -21.74 14.91 11.37
CA SER A 440 -23.16 14.60 11.39
C SER A 440 -23.64 14.55 9.94
N ASP A 441 -24.29 13.45 9.55
CA ASP A 441 -24.90 13.17 8.23
C ASP A 441 -23.99 12.71 7.08
N CYS A 442 -23.76 11.39 7.02
CA CYS A 442 -23.55 10.65 5.76
C CYS A 442 -24.33 9.31 5.82
N PRO A 443 -25.41 9.13 5.03
CA PRO A 443 -26.13 7.86 4.98
C PRO A 443 -25.33 6.85 4.14
N GLY A 444 -24.78 5.81 4.78
CA GLY A 444 -24.18 4.71 4.02
C GLY A 444 -23.25 3.74 4.75
N TRP A 445 -22.80 4.06 5.97
CA TRP A 445 -21.94 3.13 6.72
C TRP A 445 -22.45 2.94 8.16
N SER A 446 -23.17 1.83 8.38
CA SER A 446 -23.37 1.31 9.72
C SER A 446 -22.12 0.52 10.10
N PRO A 447 -21.32 0.94 11.10
CA PRO A 447 -20.32 0.05 11.67
C PRO A 447 -21.05 -1.19 12.19
N ALA A 448 -20.56 -2.37 11.81
CA ALA A 448 -21.09 -3.63 12.34
C ALA A 448 -21.11 -3.53 13.87
N PRO A 449 -22.24 -3.81 14.54
CA PRO A 449 -22.32 -3.66 15.99
C PRO A 449 -21.25 -4.56 16.62
N GLY A 450 -20.37 -3.93 17.40
CA GLY A 450 -19.37 -4.62 18.20
C GLY A 450 -20.04 -5.72 19.02
N ILE A 451 -19.41 -6.89 19.02
CA ILE A 451 -19.81 -8.03 19.85
C ILE A 451 -19.89 -7.53 21.29
N LYS A 452 -21.12 -7.37 21.79
CA LYS A 452 -21.34 -7.15 23.23
C LYS A 452 -20.81 -8.38 23.94
N ASP A 453 -19.77 -8.16 24.74
CA ASP A 453 -19.20 -9.08 25.72
C ASP A 453 -20.31 -9.58 26.65
N TYR A 454 -20.92 -10.73 26.31
CA TYR A 454 -21.81 -11.46 27.21
C TYR A 454 -20.94 -12.08 28.31
N ARG A 455 -20.57 -11.26 29.31
CA ARG A 455 -20.12 -11.80 30.58
C ARG A 455 -21.25 -12.60 31.20
N ARG A 456 -20.96 -13.89 31.37
CA ARG A 456 -21.70 -14.91 32.10
C ARG A 456 -22.34 -14.34 33.37
N LYS A 457 -23.68 -14.32 33.42
CA LYS A 457 -24.41 -14.41 34.70
C LYS A 457 -24.46 -15.88 35.13
N PRO A 458 -24.27 -16.21 36.41
CA PRO A 458 -24.35 -17.58 36.89
C PRO A 458 -25.79 -18.09 36.85
N LEU A 459 -25.97 -19.30 36.31
CA LEU A 459 -27.21 -20.06 36.39
C LEU A 459 -27.45 -20.47 37.86
N HIS A 460 -28.48 -19.90 38.48
CA HIS A 460 -29.09 -20.48 39.68
C HIS A 460 -29.96 -21.68 39.26
N LEU A 461 -29.54 -22.88 39.65
CA LEU A 461 -30.36 -24.08 39.66
C LEU A 461 -31.46 -23.92 40.73
N GLY A 462 -32.67 -23.62 40.29
CA GLY A 462 -33.88 -23.80 41.09
C GLY A 462 -34.46 -25.19 40.85
N ARG A 463 -34.24 -26.10 41.81
CA ARG A 463 -35.10 -27.28 41.99
C ARG A 463 -36.52 -26.80 42.29
N ASN A 464 -37.52 -27.38 41.63
CA ASN A 464 -38.79 -27.66 42.30
C ASN A 464 -39.55 -28.81 41.64
N ASN A 465 -39.98 -29.71 42.52
CA ASN A 465 -40.80 -30.90 42.33
C ASN A 465 -42.28 -30.56 42.04
N LYS A 466 -43.01 -31.62 41.66
CA LYS A 466 -44.47 -31.83 41.56
C LYS A 466 -44.99 -31.59 40.13
N LEU A 467 -45.71 -32.51 39.49
CA LEU A 467 -46.42 -33.74 39.87
C LEU A 467 -46.34 -34.73 38.71
#